data_AF-A0A6V7WQZ6-F1
#
_entry.id   AF-A0A6V7WQZ6-F1
#
_cell.length_a   1.000
_cell.length_b   1.000
_cell.length_c   1.000
_cell.angle_alpha   90.00
_cell.angle_beta   90.00
_cell.angle_gamma   90.00
#
_symmetry.space_group_name_H-M   'P 1'
#
loop_
_entity.id
_entity.type
_entity.pdbx_description
1 polymer ?
#
loop_
_entity_poly.entity_id
_entity_poly.type
_entity_poly.pdbx_seq_one_letter_code
_entity_poly.pdbx_strand_id
1 'polypeptide(L)'
;MVKYKLHYFDVAGRAEPIHFRFKKEDWPTIKSNYIFGQVPVLEVDGKQLAQCGAIMQFLGKRFDLAGKNEWEEAKAMEIIFLNDEMGYAVEPYIDAMFGFHEGNVVCSNTDKCL
;
A
#
# COMPACT_ATOMS: atom_id res chain seq x y z
N MET A 1 -20.04 -7.64 16.73
CA MET A 1 -18.64 -7.19 16.70
C MET A 1 -18.23 -7.10 15.24
N VAL A 2 -17.76 -5.93 14.77
CA VAL A 2 -17.36 -5.72 13.37
C VAL A 2 -16.10 -6.52 13.07
N LYS A 3 -16.09 -7.26 11.96
CA LYS A 3 -14.92 -8.06 11.54
C LYS A 3 -14.15 -7.29 10.46
N TYR A 4 -12.86 -7.09 10.70
CA TYR A 4 -11.93 -6.49 9.75
C TYR A 4 -10.98 -7.56 9.23
N LYS A 5 -10.79 -7.61 7.91
CA LYS A 5 -9.79 -8.47 7.28
C LYS A 5 -9.09 -7.69 6.19
N LEU A 6 -7.76 -7.57 6.24
CA LEU A 6 -7.01 -6.96 5.16
C LEU A 6 -6.45 -8.05 4.24
N HIS A 7 -6.18 -7.72 3.00
CA HIS A 7 -5.53 -8.58 2.02
C HIS A 7 -4.28 -7.86 1.51
N TYR A 8 -3.09 -8.36 1.79
CA TYR A 8 -1.81 -7.83 1.30
C TYR A 8 -0.73 -8.91 1.12
N PHE A 9 0.30 -8.62 0.33
CA PHE A 9 1.45 -9.51 0.15
C PHE A 9 2.29 -9.62 1.43
N ASP A 10 2.98 -10.74 1.62
CA ASP A 10 3.98 -10.93 2.68
C ASP A 10 5.32 -10.22 2.37
N VAL A 11 5.24 -8.92 2.11
CA VAL A 11 6.39 -8.02 1.93
C VAL A 11 6.12 -6.71 2.64
N ALA A 12 7.18 -6.04 3.11
CA ALA A 12 7.09 -4.63 3.48
C ALA A 12 6.83 -3.81 2.20
N GLY A 13 5.82 -2.95 2.22
CA GLY A 13 5.39 -2.21 1.03
C GLY A 13 4.28 -1.22 1.36
N ARG A 14 3.53 -0.78 0.34
CA ARG A 14 2.44 0.21 0.42
C ARG A 14 1.40 0.00 1.54
N ALA A 15 1.27 -1.20 2.10
CA ALA A 15 0.31 -1.49 3.18
C ALA A 15 0.96 -1.87 4.51
N GLU A 16 2.24 -1.59 4.73
CA GLU A 16 2.91 -1.80 6.03
C GLU A 16 2.11 -1.26 7.24
N PRO A 17 1.39 -0.12 7.16
CA PRO A 17 0.59 0.37 8.28
C PRO A 17 -0.59 -0.53 8.69
N ILE A 18 -0.94 -1.55 7.88
CA ILE A 18 -2.13 -2.36 8.07
C ILE A 18 -1.74 -3.84 7.83
N HIS A 19 -1.62 -4.65 8.89
CA HIS A 19 -1.08 -6.02 8.80
C HIS A 19 -2.14 -7.08 8.49
N PHE A 20 -2.10 -7.70 7.30
CA PHE A 20 -2.62 -9.06 7.04
C PHE A 20 -2.01 -9.63 5.74
N ARG A 21 -1.58 -10.90 5.75
CA ARG A 21 -0.56 -11.41 4.80
C ARG A 21 -1.04 -12.67 4.06
N PHE A 22 -0.81 -12.75 2.75
CA PHE A 22 -0.89 -13.98 1.96
C PHE A 22 0.38 -14.18 1.12
N LYS A 23 0.68 -15.45 0.78
CA LYS A 23 1.88 -15.84 0.02
C LYS A 23 1.78 -15.39 -1.45
N LYS A 24 2.89 -14.95 -2.04
CA LYS A 24 2.92 -14.43 -3.41
C LYS A 24 2.51 -15.49 -4.43
N GLU A 25 2.78 -16.76 -4.14
CA GLU A 25 2.46 -17.91 -4.99
C GLU A 25 0.96 -18.11 -5.17
N ASP A 26 0.15 -17.73 -4.18
CA ASP A 26 -1.30 -17.89 -4.22
C ASP A 26 -1.99 -16.79 -5.05
N TRP A 27 -1.27 -15.69 -5.34
CA TRP A 27 -1.82 -14.49 -5.99
C TRP A 27 -2.55 -14.76 -7.33
N PRO A 28 -2.01 -15.57 -8.26
CA PRO A 28 -2.67 -15.85 -9.53
C PRO A 28 -4.07 -16.46 -9.35
N THR A 29 -4.29 -17.24 -8.28
CA THR A 29 -5.56 -17.93 -8.02
C THR A 29 -6.62 -17.03 -7.37
N ILE A 30 -6.18 -16.02 -6.61
CA ILE A 30 -7.09 -15.17 -5.83
C ILE A 30 -7.27 -13.77 -6.43
N LYS A 31 -6.46 -13.37 -7.43
CA LYS A 31 -6.49 -12.03 -8.04
C LYS A 31 -7.89 -11.64 -8.52
N SER A 32 -8.65 -12.58 -9.11
CA SER A 32 -10.01 -12.35 -9.60
C SER A 32 -11.03 -12.03 -8.50
N ASN A 33 -10.70 -12.30 -7.24
CA ASN A 33 -11.60 -12.05 -6.10
C ASN A 33 -11.57 -10.58 -5.64
N TYR A 34 -10.71 -9.75 -6.22
CA TYR A 34 -10.58 -8.33 -5.89
C TYR A 34 -10.97 -7.48 -7.08
N ILE A 35 -11.83 -6.47 -6.85
CA ILE A 35 -12.46 -5.67 -7.91
C ILE A 35 -11.47 -5.00 -8.88
N PHE A 36 -10.28 -4.62 -8.41
CA PHE A 36 -9.23 -4.02 -9.24
C PHE A 36 -8.09 -5.00 -9.57
N GLY A 37 -8.19 -6.26 -9.17
CA GLY A 37 -7.12 -7.24 -9.32
C GLY A 37 -5.81 -6.77 -8.67
N GLN A 38 -5.92 -6.00 -7.59
CA GLN A 38 -4.82 -5.34 -6.87
C GLN A 38 -5.06 -5.45 -5.37
N VAL A 39 -3.97 -5.33 -4.60
CA VAL A 39 -3.96 -5.22 -3.15
C VAL A 39 -3.14 -3.99 -2.74
N PRO A 40 -3.45 -3.34 -1.61
CA PRO A 40 -4.30 -3.82 -0.51
C PRO A 40 -5.82 -3.67 -0.70
N VAL A 41 -6.56 -4.56 -0.03
CA VAL A 41 -8.03 -4.50 0.13
C VAL A 41 -8.41 -4.78 1.58
N LEU A 42 -9.22 -3.91 2.19
CA LEU A 42 -9.87 -4.10 3.49
C LEU A 42 -11.28 -4.64 3.30
N GLU A 43 -11.62 -5.71 3.99
CA GLU A 43 -12.97 -6.26 4.10
C GLU A 43 -13.57 -5.85 5.45
N VAL A 44 -14.74 -5.22 5.41
CA VAL A 44 -15.52 -4.78 6.58
C VAL A 44 -16.91 -5.37 6.45
N ASP A 45 -17.23 -6.34 7.31
CA ASP A 45 -18.52 -7.06 7.28
C ASP A 45 -18.89 -7.59 5.88
N GLY A 46 -17.92 -8.19 5.19
CA GLY A 46 -18.08 -8.75 3.83
C GLY A 46 -17.99 -7.72 2.68
N LYS A 47 -17.84 -6.43 2.97
CA LYS A 47 -17.68 -5.38 1.96
C LYS A 47 -16.21 -5.05 1.72
N GLN A 48 -15.76 -5.10 0.47
CA GLN A 48 -14.39 -4.77 0.09
C GLN A 48 -14.19 -3.25 -0.12
N LEU A 49 -13.08 -2.73 0.41
CA LEU A 49 -12.56 -1.39 0.22
C LEU A 49 -11.10 -1.51 -0.23
N ALA A 50 -10.79 -1.11 -1.46
CA ALA A 50 -9.43 -1.15 -2.01
C ALA A 50 -8.73 0.21 -1.87
N GLN A 51 -7.43 0.25 -2.19
CA GLN A 51 -6.52 1.42 -2.15
C GLN A 51 -6.06 1.82 -0.75
N CYS A 52 -4.74 1.98 -0.59
CA CYS A 52 -4.11 2.32 0.69
C CYS A 52 -4.71 3.59 1.31
N GLY A 53 -4.77 4.69 0.54
CA GLY A 53 -5.27 5.98 1.04
C GLY A 53 -6.72 5.92 1.51
N ALA A 54 -7.60 5.26 0.75
CA ALA A 54 -9.00 5.10 1.11
C ALA A 54 -9.18 4.25 2.38
N ILE A 55 -8.40 3.17 2.52
CA ILE A 55 -8.40 2.32 3.71
C ILE A 55 -7.89 3.11 4.93
N MET A 56 -6.79 3.84 4.79
CA MET A 56 -6.22 4.67 5.86
C MET A 56 -7.21 5.74 6.32
N GLN A 57 -7.88 6.44 5.41
CA GLN A 57 -8.89 7.43 5.75
C GLN A 57 -10.09 6.79 6.46
N PHE A 58 -10.59 5.66 5.97
CA PHE A 58 -11.71 4.95 6.57
C PHE A 58 -11.43 4.49 8.00
N LEU A 59 -10.28 3.84 8.22
CA LEU A 59 -9.85 3.41 9.55
C LEU A 59 -9.54 4.61 10.45
N GLY A 60 -8.88 5.62 9.90
CA GLY A 60 -8.56 6.87 10.59
C GLY A 60 -9.81 7.56 11.14
N LYS A 61 -10.85 7.74 10.32
CA LYS A 61 -12.13 8.31 10.79
C LYS A 61 -12.79 7.41 11.83
N ARG A 62 -12.78 6.09 11.61
CA ARG A 62 -13.47 5.15 12.50
C ARG A 62 -12.84 5.07 13.89
N PHE A 63 -11.53 5.28 14.00
CA PHE A 63 -10.80 5.20 15.26
C PHE A 63 -10.34 6.57 15.79
N ASP A 64 -10.89 7.66 15.25
CA ASP A 64 -10.56 9.04 15.68
C ASP A 64 -9.07 9.40 15.53
N LEU A 65 -8.44 8.90 14.46
CA LEU A 65 -7.04 9.11 14.10
C LEU A 65 -6.86 9.95 12.82
N ALA A 66 -7.96 10.39 12.19
CA ALA A 66 -7.91 11.17 10.95
C ALA A 66 -7.66 12.69 11.16
N GLY A 67 -7.60 13.17 12.41
CA GLY A 67 -7.50 14.59 12.74
C GLY A 67 -8.75 15.08 13.49
N LYS A 68 -8.61 16.17 14.25
CA LYS A 68 -9.67 16.68 15.14
C LYS A 68 -10.74 17.53 14.45
N ASN A 69 -10.46 17.97 13.23
CA ASN A 69 -11.31 18.85 12.45
C ASN A 69 -11.06 18.63 10.95
N GLU A 70 -11.91 19.23 10.12
CA GLU A 70 -11.86 19.11 8.66
C GLU A 70 -10.51 19.54 8.07
N TRP A 71 -9.83 20.52 8.68
CA TRP A 71 -8.53 20.99 8.22
C TRP A 71 -7.40 19.99 8.51
N GLU A 72 -7.36 19.43 9.71
CA GLU A 72 -6.40 18.37 10.06
C GLU A 72 -6.61 17.11 9.21
N GLU A 73 -7.86 16.76 8.93
CA GLU A 73 -8.18 15.66 8.01
C GLU A 73 -7.68 15.93 6.59
N ALA A 74 -7.89 17.15 6.08
CA ALA A 74 -7.39 17.55 4.78
C ALA A 74 -5.85 17.48 4.72
N LYS A 75 -5.15 17.90 5.78
CA LYS A 75 -3.68 17.78 5.87
C LYS A 75 -3.20 16.33 5.86
N ALA A 76 -3.92 15.42 6.53
CA ALA A 76 -3.60 14.00 6.49
C ALA A 76 -3.75 13.43 5.06
N MET A 77 -4.85 13.81 4.38
CA MET A 77 -5.08 13.41 2.99
C MET A 77 -4.05 13.99 2.02
N GLU A 78 -3.63 15.25 2.22
CA GLU A 78 -2.56 15.87 1.43
C GLU A 78 -1.25 15.07 1.49
N ILE A 79 -0.86 14.59 2.67
CA ILE A 79 0.34 13.76 2.84
C ILE A 79 0.18 12.39 2.17
N ILE A 80 -1.01 11.79 2.26
CA ILE A 80 -1.32 10.51 1.61
C ILE A 80 -1.17 10.65 0.08
N PHE A 81 -1.74 11.68 -0.51
CA PHE A 81 -1.63 11.92 -1.95
C PHE A 81 -0.20 12.25 -2.38
N LEU A 82 0.52 13.06 -1.61
CA LEU A 82 1.93 13.35 -1.87
C LEU A 82 2.77 12.07 -1.86
N ASN A 83 2.53 11.16 -0.91
CA ASN A 83 3.22 9.88 -0.85
C ASN A 83 2.94 9.02 -2.10
N ASP A 84 1.69 8.99 -2.57
CA ASP A 84 1.34 8.28 -3.80
C ASP A 84 2.03 8.90 -5.04
N GLU A 85 2.11 10.24 -5.11
CA GLU A 85 2.83 10.96 -6.16
C GLU A 85 4.33 10.67 -6.16
N MET A 86 4.96 10.69 -4.97
CA MET A 86 6.35 10.29 -4.81
C MET A 86 6.58 8.86 -5.26
N GLY A 87 5.60 7.97 -5.03
CA GLY A 87 5.60 6.60 -5.53
C GLY A 87 5.90 6.54 -7.02
N TYR A 88 5.22 7.32 -7.86
CA TYR A 88 5.45 7.31 -9.31
C TYR A 88 6.85 7.76 -9.72
N ALA A 89 7.45 8.69 -8.97
CA ALA A 89 8.80 9.16 -9.27
C ALA A 89 9.87 8.12 -8.90
N VAL A 90 9.64 7.35 -7.84
CA VAL A 90 10.61 6.40 -7.28
C VAL A 90 10.41 4.98 -7.81
N GLU A 91 9.20 4.62 -8.26
CA GLU A 91 8.83 3.30 -8.76
C GLU A 91 9.77 2.77 -9.86
N PRO A 92 10.18 3.55 -10.88
CA PRO A 92 11.13 3.05 -11.89
C PRO A 92 12.50 2.66 -11.31
N TYR A 93 12.97 3.39 -10.30
CA TYR A 93 14.23 3.08 -9.62
C TYR A 93 14.09 1.84 -8.74
N ILE A 94 12.98 1.74 -7.99
CA ILE A 94 12.65 0.57 -7.18
C ILE A 94 12.53 -0.68 -8.06
N ASP A 95 11.80 -0.60 -9.17
CA ASP A 95 11.63 -1.69 -10.12
C ASP A 95 12.97 -2.13 -10.73
N ALA A 96 13.84 -1.18 -11.06
CA ALA A 96 15.20 -1.49 -11.50
C ALA A 96 16.04 -2.15 -10.40
N MET A 97 15.94 -1.68 -9.15
CA MET A 97 16.63 -2.25 -7.99
C MET A 97 16.21 -3.70 -7.75
N PHE A 98 14.91 -4.00 -7.87
CA PHE A 98 14.38 -5.35 -7.72
C PHE A 98 14.46 -6.21 -8.99
N GLY A 99 15.03 -5.67 -10.09
CA GLY A 99 15.25 -6.39 -11.34
C GLY A 99 13.98 -6.64 -12.16
N PHE A 100 12.91 -5.88 -11.92
CA PHE A 100 11.68 -5.92 -12.71
C PHE A 100 11.78 -5.11 -14.01
N HIS A 101 12.75 -4.19 -14.10
CA HIS A 101 13.01 -3.39 -15.30
C HIS A 101 14.53 -3.10 -15.44
N GLU A 102 15.02 -2.82 -16.66
CA GLU A 102 16.40 -2.37 -16.87
C GLU A 102 16.57 -0.90 -16.44
N GLY A 103 17.53 -0.60 -15.56
CA GLY A 103 17.75 0.77 -15.11
C GLY A 103 19.13 0.97 -14.52
N ASN A 104 19.59 2.22 -14.50
CA ASN A 104 20.93 2.55 -14.01
C ASN A 104 20.93 2.60 -12.48
N VAL A 105 21.07 1.43 -11.85
CA VAL A 105 21.26 1.27 -10.40
C VAL A 105 22.74 1.40 -10.05
N VAL A 106 23.29 2.60 -10.25
CA VAL A 106 24.66 2.92 -9.84
C VAL A 106 24.69 2.89 -8.30
N CYS A 107 25.35 1.89 -7.72
CA CYS A 107 25.46 1.63 -6.26
C CYS A 107 24.24 1.00 -5.55
N SER A 108 23.64 -0.08 -6.05
CA SER A 108 22.73 -0.91 -5.23
C SER A 108 23.44 -1.99 -4.39
N ASN A 109 24.65 -2.41 -4.77
CA ASN A 109 25.49 -3.30 -3.98
C ASN A 109 26.64 -2.51 -3.34
N THR A 110 26.67 -2.45 -2.02
CA THR A 110 27.76 -1.85 -1.22
C THR A 110 29.14 -2.46 -1.51
N ASP A 111 29.19 -3.60 -2.21
CA ASP A 111 30.44 -4.30 -2.55
C ASP A 111 31.11 -3.82 -3.85
N LYS A 112 30.51 -2.89 -4.60
CA LYS A 112 31.04 -2.40 -5.89
C LYS A 112 31.27 -0.90 -5.98
N CYS A 113 31.15 -0.16 -4.87
CA CYS A 113 31.45 1.26 -4.82
C CYS A 113 32.73 1.51 -3.99
N LEU A 114 33.85 0.93 -4.43
CA LEU A 114 35.25 1.33 -4.19
C LEU A 114 36.11 0.98 -5.41
#